data_AF-A0A847I6W3-F1
#
_entry.id   AF-A0A847I6W3-F1
#
_cell.length_a   1.000
_cell.length_b   1.000
_cell.length_c   1.000
_cell.angle_alpha   90.00
_cell.angle_beta   90.00
_cell.angle_gamma   90.00
#
_symmetry.space_group_name_H-M   'P 1'
#
loop_
_entity.id
_entity.type
_entity.pdbx_description
1 polymer ?
#
loop_
_entity_poly.entity_id
_entity_poly.type
_entity_poly.pdbx_seq_one_letter_code
_entity_poly.pdbx_strand_id
1 'polypeptide(L)'
;MPQVAPEQPPIGLESPSEAALLFEVSWEVCAQVGGIYTVLRSKAPATVRRWGDAYFLVGPYREASARVELEEQPPPEVVRGAIADLEQSGVGAHFGRWLVTGRPYALLLGASALKQRLGEIKYSLWKDVGISSPDGDFEYDDTLCFGVALVDFLAAVVRRAGRRPVLAHFHEWQAAAALPLLRRRAVPLATVFTTHATLVGRALASANADLYGNLANINAGAVARAHGFEHRHALEGSAAQSADVFTTVSSITAQEAEHFLGRRADVLLPNGLNVERFAAPHEFQVLHRQNKEVIHQFVMGHFFPSYHFDLDNTLYMFSSGRYEYRNKGLDVFIDALGE
;
A
#
# COMPACT_ATOMS: atom_id res chain seq x y z
N MET A 1 -34.07 -10.79 -1.17
CA MET A 1 -33.87 -10.38 0.24
C MET A 1 -32.48 -9.81 0.37
N PRO A 2 -32.29 -8.57 0.85
CA PRO A 2 -30.95 -8.02 1.00
C PRO A 2 -30.19 -8.85 2.04
N GLN A 3 -29.03 -9.40 1.64
CA GLN A 3 -28.10 -10.04 2.55
C GLN A 3 -27.59 -8.98 3.52
N VAL A 4 -28.06 -9.05 4.76
CA VAL A 4 -27.52 -8.28 5.87
C VAL A 4 -26.07 -8.72 6.02
N ALA A 5 -25.13 -7.79 5.82
CA ALA A 5 -23.72 -8.03 6.09
C ALA A 5 -23.58 -8.53 7.53
N PRO A 6 -22.78 -9.56 7.80
CA PRO A 6 -22.63 -10.08 9.15
C PRO A 6 -22.18 -8.95 10.08
N GLU A 7 -22.90 -8.75 11.19
CA GLU A 7 -22.53 -7.82 12.25
C GLU A 7 -21.09 -8.10 12.66
N GLN A 8 -20.20 -7.13 12.41
CA GLN A 8 -18.84 -7.19 12.92
C GLN A 8 -18.93 -7.16 14.45
N PRO A 9 -18.31 -8.12 15.17
CA PRO A 9 -18.32 -8.10 16.62
C PRO A 9 -17.73 -6.77 17.12
N PRO A 10 -18.24 -6.22 18.24
CA PRO A 10 -17.73 -4.97 18.78
C PRO A 10 -16.22 -5.11 18.97
N ILE A 11 -15.45 -4.21 18.33
CA ILE A 11 -13.99 -4.17 18.48
C ILE A 11 -13.71 -3.82 19.93
N GLY A 12 -13.49 -4.84 20.76
CA GLY A 12 -12.91 -4.67 22.08
C GLY A 12 -11.61 -3.90 21.93
N LEU A 13 -11.56 -2.68 22.46
CA LEU A 13 -10.36 -1.87 22.64
C LEU A 13 -9.52 -2.42 23.79
N GLU A 14 -9.41 -3.75 23.92
CA GLU A 14 -8.39 -4.32 24.78
C GLU A 14 -7.04 -4.01 24.13
N SER A 15 -6.17 -3.35 24.90
CA SER A 15 -4.76 -3.23 24.58
C SER A 15 -4.25 -4.64 24.25
N PRO A 16 -3.55 -4.86 23.12
CA PRO A 16 -3.13 -6.20 22.75
C PRO A 16 -2.43 -6.87 23.93
N SER A 17 -2.90 -8.05 24.31
CA SER A 17 -2.45 -8.76 25.51
C SER A 17 -0.92 -8.87 25.50
N GLU A 18 -0.24 -8.22 26.45
CA GLU A 18 1.22 -8.20 26.53
C GLU A 18 1.89 -7.76 25.20
N ALA A 19 1.26 -6.76 24.56
CA ALA A 19 1.62 -5.99 23.37
C ALA A 19 2.54 -6.67 22.37
N ALA A 20 2.03 -7.56 21.51
CA ALA A 20 2.73 -8.01 20.30
C ALA A 20 3.42 -6.85 19.54
N LEU A 21 4.48 -7.13 18.81
CA LEU A 21 5.10 -6.15 17.89
C LEU A 21 4.36 -6.18 16.55
N LEU A 22 4.05 -5.01 16.00
CA LEU A 22 3.50 -4.85 14.66
C LEU A 22 4.49 -4.10 13.78
N PHE A 23 4.97 -4.76 12.73
CA PHE A 23 5.75 -4.18 11.65
C PHE A 23 4.87 -4.03 10.41
N GLU A 24 4.45 -2.82 10.08
CA GLU A 24 3.70 -2.56 8.85
C GLU A 24 4.66 -2.07 7.76
N VAL A 25 4.73 -2.82 6.67
CA VAL A 25 5.77 -2.72 5.65
C VAL A 25 5.16 -2.22 4.35
N SER A 26 5.74 -1.17 3.78
CA SER A 26 5.35 -0.67 2.47
C SER A 26 6.51 0.00 1.74
N TRP A 27 6.45 -0.05 0.41
CA TRP A 27 7.36 0.70 -0.46
C TRP A 27 7.21 2.22 -0.32
N GLU A 28 6.09 2.69 0.23
CA GLU A 28 5.72 4.12 0.34
C GLU A 28 5.90 4.71 1.75
N VAL A 29 6.48 3.97 2.72
CA VAL A 29 6.79 4.53 4.04
C VAL A 29 7.80 5.68 3.89
N CYS A 30 7.47 6.86 4.43
CA CYS A 30 8.28 8.09 4.35
C CYS A 30 8.66 8.52 2.91
N ALA A 31 7.91 8.09 1.89
CA ALA A 31 8.16 8.45 0.51
C ALA A 31 6.89 8.29 -0.35
N GLN A 32 6.26 9.41 -0.69
CA GLN A 32 5.04 9.40 -1.49
C GLN A 32 5.31 8.99 -2.94
N VAL A 33 4.80 7.82 -3.34
CA VAL A 33 4.84 7.33 -4.74
C VAL A 33 3.42 7.26 -5.32
N GLY A 34 2.45 6.87 -4.50
CA GLY A 34 1.08 6.61 -4.92
C GLY A 34 0.06 6.82 -3.79
N GLY A 35 -1.01 6.04 -3.85
CA GLY A 35 -2.13 6.15 -2.92
C GLY A 35 -1.86 5.51 -1.55
N ILE A 36 -0.92 4.56 -1.47
CA ILE A 36 -0.69 3.79 -0.24
C ILE A 36 -0.05 4.67 0.83
N TYR A 37 0.80 5.63 0.42
CA TYR A 37 1.27 6.69 1.30
C TYR A 37 0.12 7.34 2.08
N THR A 38 -0.96 7.72 1.40
CA THR A 38 -2.14 8.36 2.01
C THR A 38 -2.88 7.41 2.94
N VAL A 39 -2.99 6.13 2.57
CA VAL A 39 -3.60 5.09 3.42
C VAL A 39 -2.81 4.95 4.72
N LEU A 40 -1.50 4.74 4.65
CA LEU A 40 -0.64 4.58 5.83
C LEU A 40 -0.66 5.85 6.70
N ARG A 41 -0.51 7.03 6.08
CA ARG A 41 -0.50 8.32 6.76
C ARG A 41 -1.80 8.60 7.50
N SER A 42 -2.95 8.34 6.88
CA SER A 42 -4.26 8.61 7.48
C SER A 42 -4.64 7.59 8.55
N LYS A 43 -4.16 6.34 8.43
CA LYS A 43 -4.36 5.24 9.39
C LYS A 43 -3.40 5.31 10.60
N ALA A 44 -2.24 5.96 10.46
CA ALA A 44 -1.22 6.02 11.49
C ALA A 44 -1.74 6.47 12.88
N PRO A 45 -2.55 7.54 13.03
CA PRO A 45 -3.05 7.97 14.34
C PRO A 45 -3.88 6.88 15.04
N ALA A 46 -4.78 6.21 14.32
CA ALA A 46 -5.60 5.15 14.88
C ALA A 46 -4.76 3.93 15.28
N THR A 47 -3.75 3.59 14.47
CA THR A 47 -2.85 2.47 14.74
C THR A 47 -1.97 2.76 15.96
N VAL A 48 -1.39 3.96 16.05
CA VAL A 48 -0.58 4.39 17.20
C VAL A 48 -1.43 4.44 18.48
N ARG A 49 -2.69 4.90 18.44
CA ARG A 49 -3.58 4.86 19.61
C ARG A 49 -3.78 3.43 20.15
N ARG A 50 -3.80 2.43 19.26
CA ARG A 50 -3.99 1.02 19.64
C ARG A 50 -2.70 0.33 20.07
N TRP A 51 -1.60 0.57 19.37
CA TRP A 51 -0.35 -0.19 19.51
C TRP A 51 0.77 0.56 20.22
N GLY A 52 0.68 1.88 20.33
CA GLY A 52 1.71 2.74 20.93
C GLY A 52 3.09 2.48 20.34
N ASP A 53 4.07 2.28 21.22
CA ASP A 53 5.48 2.02 20.89
C ASP A 53 5.76 0.59 20.42
N ALA A 54 4.73 -0.25 20.26
CA ALA A 54 4.83 -1.57 19.64
C ALA A 54 4.60 -1.57 18.12
N TYR A 55 4.31 -0.40 17.53
CA TYR A 55 4.03 -0.24 16.11
C TYR A 55 5.16 0.45 15.37
N PHE A 56 5.64 -0.23 14.32
CA PHE A 56 6.76 0.17 13.49
C PHE A 56 6.33 0.15 12.04
N LEU A 57 6.53 1.26 11.33
CA LEU A 57 6.48 1.26 9.88
C LEU A 57 7.87 0.93 9.32
N VAL A 58 7.94 0.10 8.29
CA VAL A 58 9.21 -0.28 7.66
C VAL A 58 9.14 -0.05 6.15
N GLY A 59 10.16 0.58 5.58
CA GLY A 59 10.24 0.82 4.14
C GLY A 59 11.66 1.00 3.63
N PRO A 60 11.85 1.18 2.32
CA PRO A 60 13.16 1.44 1.74
C PRO A 60 13.66 2.85 2.07
N TYR A 61 14.95 2.98 2.33
CA TYR A 61 15.57 4.30 2.52
C TYR A 61 15.72 5.04 1.19
N ARG A 62 15.17 6.25 1.13
CA ARG A 62 15.34 7.21 0.04
C ARG A 62 15.79 8.54 0.62
N GLU A 63 17.04 8.91 0.39
CA GLU A 63 17.67 10.06 1.05
C GLU A 63 16.86 11.36 0.93
N ALA A 64 16.38 11.68 -0.27
CA ALA A 64 15.64 12.92 -0.52
C ALA A 64 14.35 13.00 0.32
N SER A 65 13.59 11.91 0.42
CA SER A 65 12.35 11.86 1.18
C SER A 65 12.62 11.74 2.69
N ALA A 66 13.60 10.92 3.09
CA ALA A 66 13.95 10.72 4.49
C ALA A 66 14.37 12.01 5.20
N ARG A 67 15.14 12.89 4.53
CA ARG A 67 15.55 14.20 5.07
C ARG A 67 14.37 15.12 5.45
N VAL A 68 13.21 14.92 4.83
CA VAL A 68 12.03 15.77 5.03
C VAL A 68 10.99 15.07 5.93
N GLU A 69 10.87 13.75 5.80
CA GLU A 69 9.78 13.00 6.43
C GLU A 69 10.20 12.26 7.70
N LEU A 70 11.49 12.03 7.94
CA LEU A 70 11.98 11.26 9.10
C LEU A 70 12.70 12.18 10.09
N GLU A 71 12.22 12.17 11.33
CA GLU A 71 12.98 12.71 12.46
C GLU A 71 13.75 11.57 13.12
N GLU A 72 15.05 11.49 12.81
CA GLU A 72 15.92 10.44 13.31
C GLU A 72 16.07 10.49 14.85
N GLN A 73 16.07 9.31 15.46
CA GLN A 73 16.28 9.15 16.89
C GLN A 73 16.89 7.76 17.19
N PRO A 74 17.43 7.51 18.40
CA PRO A 74 17.91 6.19 18.75
C PRO A 74 16.78 5.12 18.75
N PRO A 75 17.03 3.91 18.23
CA PRO A 75 16.05 2.85 18.25
C PRO A 75 15.76 2.33 19.66
N PRO A 76 14.50 1.92 19.95
CA PRO A 76 14.17 1.24 21.19
C PRO A 76 14.87 -0.12 21.25
N GLU A 77 15.09 -0.61 22.47
CA GLU A 77 15.89 -1.82 22.73
C GLU A 77 15.41 -3.04 21.92
N VAL A 78 14.10 -3.16 21.72
CA VAL A 78 13.46 -4.28 21.04
C VAL A 78 13.89 -4.47 19.58
N VAL A 79 14.31 -3.40 18.88
CA VAL A 79 14.82 -3.47 17.49
C VAL A 79 16.30 -3.11 17.37
N ARG A 80 16.90 -2.52 18.41
CA ARG A 80 18.30 -2.04 18.38
C ARG A 80 19.29 -3.13 17.97
N GLY A 81 19.20 -4.31 18.58
CA GLY A 81 20.07 -5.43 18.25
C GLY A 81 19.87 -5.96 16.83
N ALA A 82 18.64 -5.93 16.32
CA ALA A 82 18.35 -6.35 14.94
C ALA A 82 18.87 -5.33 13.91
N ILE A 83 18.82 -4.04 14.22
CA ILE A 83 19.42 -2.98 13.42
C ILE A 83 20.95 -3.13 13.38
N ALA A 84 21.58 -3.36 14.53
CA ALA A 84 23.02 -3.56 14.59
C ALA A 84 23.51 -4.77 13.76
N ASP A 85 22.76 -5.88 13.76
CA ASP A 85 23.06 -7.05 12.91
C ASP A 85 23.03 -6.70 11.41
N LEU A 86 22.04 -5.88 10.99
CA LEU A 86 21.93 -5.43 9.61
C LEU A 86 23.10 -4.53 9.20
N GLU A 87 23.46 -3.58 10.05
CA GLU A 87 24.56 -2.64 9.80
C GLU A 87 25.91 -3.37 9.70
N GLN A 88 26.14 -4.37 10.55
CA GLN A 88 27.31 -5.26 10.46
C GLN A 88 27.35 -6.05 9.15
N SER A 89 26.18 -6.32 8.57
CA SER A 89 26.03 -7.00 7.28
C SER A 89 26.11 -6.03 6.08
N GLY A 90 26.37 -4.74 6.33
CA GLY A 90 26.48 -3.70 5.31
C GLY A 90 25.16 -3.06 4.88
N VAL A 91 24.05 -3.37 5.55
CA VAL A 91 22.73 -2.77 5.28
C VAL A 91 22.52 -1.60 6.23
N GLY A 92 22.53 -0.38 5.69
CA GLY A 92 22.24 0.83 6.48
C GLY A 92 20.79 0.84 6.96
N ALA A 93 20.54 1.39 8.15
CA ALA A 93 19.21 1.48 8.72
C ALA A 93 19.00 2.84 9.39
N HIS A 94 17.90 3.52 9.04
CA HIS A 94 17.56 4.84 9.57
C HIS A 94 16.29 4.73 10.41
N PHE A 95 16.40 4.96 11.72
CA PHE A 95 15.28 4.87 12.64
C PHE A 95 14.85 6.24 13.13
N GLY A 96 13.54 6.47 13.22
CA GLY A 96 13.00 7.76 13.61
C GLY A 96 11.50 7.75 13.88
N ARG A 97 10.94 8.96 13.97
CA ARG A 97 9.49 9.21 13.89
C ARG A 97 9.15 9.72 12.49
N TRP A 98 8.11 9.16 11.88
CA TRP A 98 7.56 9.73 10.64
C TRP A 98 6.82 11.04 10.96
N LEU A 99 7.16 12.12 10.27
CA LEU A 99 6.62 13.48 10.46
C LEU A 99 5.22 13.66 9.87
N VAL A 100 4.30 12.80 10.32
CA VAL A 100 2.87 12.84 10.03
C VAL A 100 2.05 12.84 11.32
N THR A 101 0.74 13.08 11.20
CA THR A 101 -0.17 12.96 12.36
C THR A 101 -0.06 11.57 12.98
N GLY A 102 0.06 11.51 14.31
CA GLY A 102 0.28 10.27 15.06
C GLY A 102 1.75 9.92 15.32
N ARG A 103 2.70 10.50 14.55
CA ARG A 103 4.16 10.31 14.71
C ARG A 103 4.55 8.84 15.03
N PRO A 104 4.21 7.87 14.16
CA PRO A 104 4.59 6.48 14.37
C PRO A 104 6.12 6.30 14.27
N TYR A 105 6.65 5.23 14.87
CA TYR A 105 8.03 4.83 14.58
C TYR A 105 8.15 4.41 13.11
N ALA A 106 9.26 4.80 12.48
CA ALA A 106 9.61 4.39 11.14
C ALA A 106 11.07 3.89 11.09
N LEU A 107 11.27 2.79 10.36
CA LEU A 107 12.58 2.20 10.07
C LEU A 107 12.77 2.13 8.56
N LEU A 108 13.76 2.85 8.04
CA LEU A 108 14.08 2.87 6.61
C LEU A 108 15.36 2.08 6.33
N LEU A 109 15.25 1.06 5.47
CA LEU A 109 16.36 0.14 5.17
C LEU A 109 17.08 0.55 3.87
N GLY A 110 18.38 0.82 3.98
CA GLY A 110 19.30 1.12 2.89
C GLY A 110 19.91 -0.15 2.30
N ALA A 111 19.15 -0.84 1.45
CA ALA A 111 19.55 -2.13 0.87
C ALA A 111 20.49 -2.04 -0.34
N SER A 112 20.96 -0.83 -0.73
CA SER A 112 21.80 -0.63 -1.92
C SER A 112 23.10 -1.44 -1.92
N ALA A 113 23.70 -1.68 -0.75
CA ALA A 113 24.91 -2.49 -0.62
C ALA A 113 24.68 -3.94 -1.06
N LEU A 114 23.45 -4.46 -0.94
CA LEU A 114 23.11 -5.83 -1.35
C LEU A 114 23.14 -6.02 -2.87
N LYS A 115 23.18 -4.94 -3.67
CA LYS A 115 23.33 -5.03 -5.13
C LYS A 115 24.61 -5.76 -5.55
N GLN A 116 25.67 -5.71 -4.74
CA GLN A 116 26.91 -6.46 -4.99
C GLN A 116 26.67 -7.98 -4.99
N ARG A 117 25.62 -8.43 -4.29
CA ARG A 117 25.21 -9.83 -4.16
C ARG A 117 23.91 -10.13 -4.90
N LEU A 118 23.48 -9.24 -5.80
CA LEU A 118 22.21 -9.37 -6.51
C LEU A 118 22.08 -10.70 -7.26
N GLY A 119 23.16 -11.18 -7.88
CA GLY A 119 23.17 -12.49 -8.54
C GLY A 119 22.85 -13.65 -7.59
N GLU A 120 23.40 -13.62 -6.37
CA GLU A 120 23.09 -14.61 -5.33
C GLU A 120 21.62 -14.51 -4.89
N ILE A 121 21.12 -13.29 -4.71
CA ILE A 121 19.73 -13.02 -4.31
C ILE A 121 18.76 -13.57 -5.37
N LYS A 122 18.99 -13.24 -6.65
CA LYS A 122 18.19 -13.74 -7.78
C LYS A 122 18.24 -15.26 -7.87
N TYR A 123 19.43 -15.85 -7.70
CA TYR A 123 19.58 -17.31 -7.71
C TYR A 123 18.82 -17.98 -6.57
N SER A 124 18.91 -17.45 -5.34
CA SER A 124 18.15 -17.95 -4.20
C SER A 124 16.65 -17.84 -4.41
N LEU A 125 16.16 -16.71 -4.93
CA LEU A 125 14.75 -16.53 -5.23
C LEU A 125 14.25 -17.59 -6.23
N TRP A 126 14.99 -17.81 -7.32
CA TRP A 126 14.64 -18.83 -8.30
C TRP A 126 14.71 -20.24 -7.70
N LYS A 127 15.78 -20.56 -6.98
CA LYS A 127 16.00 -21.89 -6.39
C LYS A 127 14.93 -22.24 -5.35
N ASP A 128 14.58 -21.29 -4.48
CA ASP A 128 13.74 -21.54 -3.32
C ASP A 128 12.26 -21.25 -3.55
N VAL A 129 11.94 -20.33 -4.48
CA VAL A 129 10.58 -19.83 -4.73
C VAL A 129 10.14 -20.05 -6.18
N GLY A 130 11.06 -20.39 -7.10
CA GLY A 130 10.73 -20.65 -8.50
C GLY A 130 10.50 -19.40 -9.34
N ILE A 131 10.86 -18.21 -8.84
CA ILE A 131 10.61 -16.93 -9.54
C ILE A 131 11.86 -16.49 -10.28
N SER A 132 11.75 -16.39 -11.60
CA SER A 132 12.79 -15.81 -12.46
C SER A 132 12.92 -14.31 -12.26
N SER A 133 14.13 -13.77 -12.46
CA SER A 133 14.44 -12.35 -12.28
C SER A 133 15.17 -11.85 -13.53
N PRO A 134 14.45 -11.37 -14.58
CA PRO A 134 15.08 -10.91 -15.81
C PRO A 134 16.00 -9.71 -15.56
N ASP A 135 16.94 -9.49 -16.48
CA ASP A 135 17.81 -8.32 -16.44
C ASP A 135 17.07 -7.06 -16.91
N GLY A 136 17.51 -5.90 -16.43
CA GLY A 136 17.01 -4.58 -16.85
C GLY A 136 15.82 -4.04 -16.04
N ASP A 137 15.25 -4.81 -15.11
CA ASP A 137 14.23 -4.32 -14.18
C ASP A 137 14.84 -3.87 -12.84
N PHE A 138 15.35 -2.64 -12.81
CA PHE A 138 16.02 -2.09 -11.62
C PHE A 138 15.09 -1.92 -10.40
N GLU A 139 13.80 -1.64 -10.62
CA GLU A 139 12.82 -1.53 -9.52
C GLU A 139 12.59 -2.91 -8.87
N TYR A 140 12.54 -3.96 -9.69
CA TYR A 140 12.47 -5.32 -9.19
C TYR A 140 13.74 -5.71 -8.44
N ASP A 141 14.91 -5.35 -8.95
CA ASP A 141 16.19 -5.59 -8.26
C ASP A 141 16.24 -4.91 -6.89
N ASP A 142 15.79 -3.65 -6.80
CA ASP A 142 15.69 -2.91 -5.54
C ASP A 142 14.69 -3.57 -4.58
N THR A 143 13.56 -4.04 -5.11
CA THR A 143 12.53 -4.79 -4.37
C THR A 143 13.10 -6.08 -3.75
N LEU A 144 13.91 -6.84 -4.50
CA LEU A 144 14.54 -8.05 -3.99
C LEU A 144 15.58 -7.74 -2.91
N CYS A 145 16.42 -6.72 -3.12
CA CYS A 145 17.40 -6.28 -2.12
C CYS A 145 16.69 -5.87 -0.82
N PHE A 146 15.64 -5.06 -0.92
CA PHE A 146 14.82 -4.67 0.23
C PHE A 146 14.18 -5.87 0.92
N GLY A 147 13.61 -6.81 0.15
CA GLY A 147 13.02 -8.03 0.70
C GLY A 147 14.01 -8.87 1.51
N VAL A 148 15.24 -9.05 1.03
CA VAL A 148 16.29 -9.79 1.76
C VAL A 148 16.68 -9.07 3.05
N ALA A 149 16.94 -7.76 2.99
CA ALA A 149 17.23 -6.95 4.19
C ALA A 149 16.11 -7.05 5.23
N LEU A 150 14.86 -7.02 4.77
CA LEU A 150 13.69 -7.11 5.64
C LEU A 150 13.53 -8.50 6.28
N VAL A 151 13.80 -9.58 5.54
CA VAL A 151 13.82 -10.94 6.08
C VAL A 151 14.85 -11.06 7.20
N ASP A 152 16.06 -10.56 6.98
CA ASP A 152 17.15 -10.64 7.95
C ASP A 152 16.82 -9.82 9.20
N PHE A 153 16.25 -8.62 9.02
CA PHE A 153 15.74 -7.79 10.12
C PHE A 153 14.66 -8.49 10.94
N LEU A 154 13.58 -8.95 10.30
CA LEU A 154 12.45 -9.58 11.00
C LEU A 154 12.88 -10.85 11.71
N ALA A 155 13.73 -11.67 11.09
CA ALA A 155 14.30 -12.84 11.74
C ALA A 155 15.16 -12.46 12.97
N ALA A 156 15.95 -11.39 12.87
CA ALA A 156 16.75 -10.87 13.98
C ALA A 156 15.89 -10.30 15.12
N VAL A 157 14.77 -9.66 14.83
CA VAL A 157 13.78 -9.22 15.82
C VAL A 157 13.14 -10.41 16.50
N VAL A 158 12.65 -11.40 15.75
CA VAL A 158 11.98 -12.59 16.29
C VAL A 158 12.88 -13.36 17.25
N ARG A 159 14.17 -13.51 16.93
CA ARG A 159 15.16 -14.12 17.86
C ARG A 159 15.30 -13.37 19.19
N ARG A 160 15.07 -12.06 19.20
CA ARG A 160 15.21 -11.17 20.37
C ARG A 160 13.89 -10.88 21.09
N ALA A 161 12.77 -11.10 20.41
CA ALA A 161 11.43 -10.87 20.96
C ALA A 161 11.05 -11.88 22.07
N GLY A 162 11.79 -12.98 22.19
CA GLY A 162 11.54 -14.01 23.20
C GLY A 162 10.17 -14.66 22.98
N ARG A 163 9.25 -14.47 23.94
CA ARG A 163 7.86 -14.97 23.86
C ARG A 163 6.88 -13.95 23.26
N ARG A 164 7.33 -12.72 23.02
CA ARG A 164 6.49 -11.64 22.50
C ARG A 164 6.11 -11.95 21.05
N PRO A 165 4.81 -12.00 20.70
CA PRO A 165 4.40 -12.25 19.33
C PRO A 165 4.87 -11.12 18.40
N VAL A 166 5.24 -11.49 17.17
CA VAL A 166 5.64 -10.55 16.11
C VAL A 166 4.68 -10.72 14.94
N LEU A 167 4.10 -9.60 14.49
CA LEU A 167 3.30 -9.50 13.28
C LEU A 167 4.03 -8.65 12.24
N ALA A 168 4.00 -9.08 10.98
CA ALA A 168 4.42 -8.26 9.85
C ALA A 168 3.28 -8.14 8.82
N HIS A 169 2.89 -6.90 8.51
CA HIS A 169 1.80 -6.60 7.58
C HIS A 169 2.36 -5.89 6.36
N PHE A 170 2.33 -6.54 5.20
CA PHE A 170 2.91 -6.09 3.96
C PHE A 170 1.86 -5.46 3.03
N HIS A 171 2.19 -4.32 2.44
CA HIS A 171 1.35 -3.65 1.44
C HIS A 171 2.03 -3.69 0.07
N GLU A 172 1.32 -4.25 -0.91
CA GLU A 172 1.76 -4.44 -2.30
C GLU A 172 2.97 -5.36 -2.51
N TRP A 173 3.09 -5.84 -3.74
CA TRP A 173 4.11 -6.81 -4.15
C TRP A 173 5.54 -6.31 -3.89
N GLN A 174 5.80 -5.00 -3.99
CA GLN A 174 7.13 -4.41 -3.73
C GLN A 174 7.59 -4.62 -2.27
N ALA A 175 6.69 -4.46 -1.30
CA ALA A 175 7.05 -4.70 0.09
C ALA A 175 7.00 -6.19 0.45
N ALA A 176 6.15 -6.93 -0.25
CA ALA A 176 5.87 -8.34 0.02
C ALA A 176 6.91 -9.32 -0.54
N ALA A 177 7.98 -8.85 -1.19
CA ALA A 177 9.08 -9.68 -1.67
C ALA A 177 9.73 -10.55 -0.57
N ALA A 178 9.65 -10.10 0.68
CA ALA A 178 10.11 -10.84 1.85
C ALA A 178 9.24 -12.06 2.20
N LEU A 179 7.94 -12.07 1.88
CA LEU A 179 6.98 -13.08 2.36
C LEU A 179 7.35 -14.52 1.98
N PRO A 180 7.64 -14.83 0.69
CA PRO A 180 8.01 -16.19 0.32
C PRO A 180 9.28 -16.65 1.02
N LEU A 181 10.23 -15.74 1.24
CA LEU A 181 11.50 -16.02 1.91
C LEU A 181 11.31 -16.23 3.42
N LEU A 182 10.46 -15.45 4.09
CA LEU A 182 10.10 -15.63 5.50
C LEU A 182 9.47 -17.01 5.73
N ARG A 183 8.52 -17.38 4.87
CA ARG A 183 7.86 -18.69 4.92
C ARG A 183 8.86 -19.83 4.67
N ARG A 184 9.72 -19.69 3.66
CA ARG A 184 10.75 -20.69 3.34
C ARG A 184 11.75 -20.89 4.48
N ARG A 185 12.15 -19.81 5.15
CA ARG A 185 13.07 -19.84 6.31
C ARG A 185 12.38 -20.23 7.62
N ALA A 186 11.06 -20.49 7.59
CA ALA A 186 10.25 -20.83 8.75
C ALA A 186 10.45 -19.85 9.93
N VAL A 187 10.52 -18.55 9.62
CA VAL A 187 10.67 -17.52 10.67
C VAL A 187 9.36 -17.45 11.47
N PRO A 188 9.38 -17.60 12.80
CA PRO A 188 8.15 -17.72 13.59
C PRO A 188 7.53 -16.34 13.89
N LEU A 189 6.95 -15.71 12.87
CA LEU A 189 6.10 -14.53 12.97
C LEU A 189 4.78 -14.75 12.22
N ALA A 190 3.75 -14.00 12.59
CA ALA A 190 2.50 -13.96 11.82
C ALA A 190 2.58 -12.90 10.71
N THR A 191 2.03 -13.22 9.54
CA THR A 191 2.15 -12.40 8.35
C THR A 191 0.78 -12.05 7.74
N VAL A 192 0.63 -10.78 7.35
CA VAL A 192 -0.55 -10.29 6.64
C VAL A 192 -0.11 -9.67 5.32
N PHE A 193 -0.76 -9.99 4.22
CA PHE A 193 -0.55 -9.31 2.93
C PHE A 193 -1.81 -8.58 2.50
N THR A 194 -1.68 -7.30 2.13
CA THR A 194 -2.74 -6.52 1.50
C THR A 194 -2.32 -6.09 0.10
N THR A 195 -3.08 -6.50 -0.90
CA THR A 195 -3.05 -5.89 -2.24
C THR A 195 -4.16 -4.85 -2.37
N HIS A 196 -3.80 -3.67 -2.87
CA HIS A 196 -4.71 -2.56 -3.18
C HIS A 196 -5.21 -2.64 -4.63
N ALA A 197 -4.44 -3.27 -5.51
CA ALA A 197 -4.83 -3.60 -6.87
C ALA A 197 -3.98 -4.75 -7.41
N THR A 198 -4.54 -5.58 -8.28
CA THR A 198 -3.75 -6.63 -8.96
C THR A 198 -2.94 -6.05 -10.12
N LEU A 199 -1.72 -6.54 -10.34
CA LEU A 199 -0.88 -6.12 -11.49
C LEU A 199 -1.60 -6.37 -12.82
N VAL A 200 -2.22 -7.54 -12.96
CA VAL A 200 -2.96 -7.94 -14.17
C VAL A 200 -4.21 -7.09 -14.37
N GLY A 201 -5.00 -6.85 -13.32
CA GLY A 201 -6.20 -5.99 -13.39
C GLY A 201 -5.84 -4.57 -13.85
N ARG A 202 -4.77 -3.98 -13.29
CA ARG A 202 -4.27 -2.66 -13.72
C ARG A 202 -3.83 -2.62 -15.19
N ALA A 203 -3.13 -3.65 -15.66
CA ALA A 203 -2.66 -3.71 -17.04
C ALA A 203 -3.85 -3.78 -18.01
N LEU A 204 -4.84 -4.62 -17.70
CA LEU A 204 -6.02 -4.82 -18.55
C LEU A 204 -6.95 -3.61 -18.57
N ALA A 205 -7.18 -2.97 -17.41
CA ALA A 205 -7.93 -1.72 -17.34
C ALA A 205 -7.28 -0.64 -18.22
N SER A 206 -5.94 -0.48 -18.12
CA SER A 206 -5.20 0.48 -18.93
C SER A 206 -5.22 0.18 -20.44
N ALA A 207 -5.43 -1.10 -20.81
CA ALA A 207 -5.58 -1.53 -22.19
C ALA A 207 -7.03 -1.45 -22.70
N ASN A 208 -7.97 -0.93 -21.90
CA ASN A 208 -9.40 -0.88 -22.19
C ASN A 208 -10.02 -2.25 -22.53
N ALA A 209 -9.51 -3.32 -21.92
CA ALA A 209 -10.08 -4.65 -22.08
C ALA A 209 -11.40 -4.78 -21.31
N ASP A 210 -12.32 -5.62 -21.79
CA ASP A 210 -13.49 -6.05 -21.00
C ASP A 210 -13.05 -7.00 -19.89
N LEU A 211 -12.56 -6.40 -18.80
CA LEU A 211 -11.99 -7.10 -17.66
C LEU A 211 -13.05 -7.95 -16.95
N TYR A 212 -14.15 -7.32 -16.54
CA TYR A 212 -15.14 -7.96 -15.69
C TYR A 212 -16.13 -8.84 -16.47
N GLY A 213 -16.44 -8.50 -17.72
CA GLY A 213 -17.27 -9.35 -18.58
C GLY A 213 -16.56 -10.64 -19.00
N ASN A 214 -15.22 -10.66 -18.99
CA ASN A 214 -14.43 -11.79 -19.45
C ASN A 214 -13.51 -12.40 -18.39
N LEU A 215 -13.64 -12.02 -17.11
CA LEU A 215 -12.68 -12.35 -16.04
C LEU A 215 -12.30 -13.84 -16.04
N ALA A 216 -13.30 -14.73 -16.09
CA ALA A 216 -13.13 -16.18 -16.03
C ALA A 216 -12.24 -16.77 -17.15
N ASN A 217 -12.15 -16.10 -18.31
CA ASN A 217 -11.37 -16.58 -19.46
C ASN A 217 -9.98 -15.96 -19.55
N ILE A 218 -9.65 -15.03 -18.66
CA ILE A 218 -8.37 -14.32 -18.71
C ILE A 218 -7.27 -15.20 -18.12
N ASN A 219 -6.23 -15.46 -18.90
CA ASN A 219 -5.02 -16.12 -18.41
C ASN A 219 -4.03 -15.07 -17.88
N ALA A 220 -3.95 -14.94 -16.55
CA ALA A 220 -3.11 -13.97 -15.86
C ALA A 220 -1.63 -14.04 -16.27
N GLY A 221 -1.08 -15.26 -16.37
CA GLY A 221 0.32 -15.47 -16.76
C GLY A 221 0.59 -15.09 -18.22
N ALA A 222 -0.35 -15.35 -19.13
CA ALA A 222 -0.22 -14.93 -20.53
C ALA A 222 -0.25 -13.41 -20.67
N VAL A 223 -1.13 -12.72 -19.92
CA VAL A 223 -1.16 -11.25 -19.86
C VAL A 223 0.16 -10.72 -19.29
N ALA A 224 0.62 -11.25 -18.16
CA ALA A 224 1.85 -10.79 -17.53
C ALA A 224 3.08 -10.97 -18.45
N ARG A 225 3.16 -12.07 -19.22
CA ARG A 225 4.19 -12.25 -20.25
C ARG A 225 4.07 -11.26 -21.40
N ALA A 226 2.89 -11.10 -21.95
CA ALA A 226 2.66 -10.20 -23.09
C ALA A 226 3.03 -8.74 -22.77
N HIS A 227 2.86 -8.35 -21.52
CA HIS A 227 3.16 -7.00 -21.02
C HIS A 227 4.53 -6.90 -20.30
N GLY A 228 5.33 -7.97 -20.25
CA GLY A 228 6.70 -7.94 -19.74
C GLY A 228 6.85 -7.84 -18.22
N PHE A 229 5.83 -8.23 -17.44
CA PHE A 229 5.86 -8.19 -15.97
C PHE A 229 5.64 -9.56 -15.31
N GLU A 230 5.87 -10.67 -16.02
CA GLU A 230 5.68 -12.04 -15.51
C GLU A 230 6.36 -12.29 -14.16
N HIS A 231 7.58 -11.82 -13.95
CA HIS A 231 8.32 -11.94 -12.69
C HIS A 231 7.68 -11.16 -11.54
N ARG A 232 7.15 -9.95 -11.80
CA ARG A 232 6.43 -9.15 -10.80
C ARG A 232 5.11 -9.82 -10.40
N HIS A 233 4.37 -10.34 -11.39
CA HIS A 233 3.12 -11.08 -11.15
C HIS A 233 3.37 -12.39 -10.39
N ALA A 234 4.43 -13.13 -10.72
CA ALA A 234 4.80 -14.33 -9.99
C ALA A 234 5.17 -14.02 -8.52
N LEU A 235 5.85 -12.89 -8.28
CA LEU A 235 6.15 -12.43 -6.92
C LEU A 235 4.89 -12.02 -6.16
N GLU A 236 3.98 -11.28 -6.78
CA GLU A 236 2.66 -10.90 -6.22
C GLU A 236 1.84 -12.14 -5.81
N GLY A 237 1.74 -13.12 -6.71
CA GLY A 237 1.05 -14.38 -6.43
C GLY A 237 1.73 -15.19 -5.33
N SER A 238 3.06 -15.31 -5.36
CA SER A 238 3.82 -16.03 -4.33
C SER A 238 3.69 -15.38 -2.95
N ALA A 239 3.70 -14.04 -2.88
CA ALA A 239 3.41 -13.29 -1.67
C ALA A 239 2.01 -13.57 -1.12
N ALA A 240 1.00 -13.55 -1.99
CA ALA A 240 -0.38 -13.90 -1.63
C ALA A 240 -0.49 -15.31 -1.07
N GLN A 241 0.12 -16.31 -1.72
CA GLN A 241 0.11 -17.69 -1.24
C GLN A 241 0.91 -17.88 0.05
N SER A 242 1.94 -17.06 0.28
CA SER A 242 2.86 -17.23 1.41
C SER A 242 2.37 -16.61 2.72
N ALA A 243 1.53 -15.57 2.65
CA ALA A 243 1.00 -14.89 3.83
C ALA A 243 0.13 -15.83 4.70
N ASP A 244 0.07 -15.61 6.01
CA ASP A 244 -0.89 -16.30 6.87
C ASP A 244 -2.31 -15.78 6.59
N VAL A 245 -2.45 -14.45 6.51
CA VAL A 245 -3.71 -13.78 6.16
C VAL A 245 -3.51 -12.93 4.90
N PHE A 246 -4.36 -13.15 3.89
CA PHE A 246 -4.40 -12.37 2.67
C PHE A 246 -5.64 -11.47 2.65
N THR A 247 -5.46 -10.22 2.28
CA THR A 247 -6.51 -9.20 2.33
C THR A 247 -6.49 -8.34 1.08
N THR A 248 -7.63 -7.74 0.78
CA THR A 248 -7.78 -6.75 -0.31
C THR A 248 -8.59 -5.56 0.20
N VAL A 249 -8.51 -4.43 -0.49
CA VAL A 249 -9.20 -3.19 -0.06
C VAL A 249 -10.66 -3.11 -0.52
N SER A 250 -11.11 -4.01 -1.38
CA SER A 250 -12.47 -4.00 -1.91
C SER A 250 -12.91 -5.39 -2.38
N SER A 251 -14.23 -5.60 -2.46
CA SER A 251 -14.80 -6.84 -2.97
C SER A 251 -14.44 -7.11 -4.44
N ILE A 252 -14.33 -6.06 -5.26
CA ILE A 252 -13.96 -6.21 -6.67
C ILE A 252 -12.50 -6.64 -6.81
N THR A 253 -11.60 -6.06 -6.01
CA THR A 253 -10.20 -6.48 -5.95
C THR A 253 -10.07 -7.92 -5.41
N ALA A 254 -10.94 -8.35 -4.49
CA ALA A 254 -10.97 -9.74 -4.03
C ALA A 254 -11.32 -10.72 -5.16
N GLN A 255 -12.27 -10.38 -6.03
CA GLN A 255 -12.62 -11.19 -7.20
C GLN A 255 -11.46 -11.29 -8.19
N GLU A 256 -10.79 -10.16 -8.47
CA GLU A 256 -9.59 -10.15 -9.30
C GLU A 256 -8.48 -11.02 -8.69
N ALA A 257 -8.20 -10.86 -7.40
CA ALA A 257 -7.13 -11.58 -6.72
C ALA A 257 -7.38 -13.09 -6.66
N GLU A 258 -8.63 -13.51 -6.45
CA GLU A 258 -9.01 -14.93 -6.50
C GLU A 258 -8.67 -15.55 -7.86
N HIS A 259 -8.98 -14.84 -8.96
CA HIS A 259 -8.75 -15.33 -10.31
C HIS A 259 -7.27 -15.20 -10.75
N PHE A 260 -6.63 -14.06 -10.48
CA PHE A 260 -5.28 -13.77 -10.97
C PHE A 260 -4.18 -14.31 -10.06
N LEU A 261 -4.37 -14.32 -8.74
CA LEU A 261 -3.36 -14.75 -7.76
C LEU A 261 -3.62 -16.15 -7.22
N GLY A 262 -4.77 -16.75 -7.57
CA GLY A 262 -5.18 -18.08 -7.14
C GLY A 262 -5.44 -18.17 -5.63
N ARG A 263 -5.67 -17.04 -4.96
CA ARG A 263 -6.02 -16.99 -3.53
C ARG A 263 -7.13 -15.98 -3.30
N ARG A 264 -8.23 -16.44 -2.72
CA ARG A 264 -9.30 -15.57 -2.24
C ARG A 264 -8.86 -14.80 -1.00
N ALA A 265 -9.22 -13.52 -0.93
CA ALA A 265 -8.96 -12.71 0.26
C ALA A 265 -9.74 -13.24 1.48
N ASP A 266 -9.05 -13.36 2.61
CA ASP A 266 -9.59 -13.79 3.90
C ASP A 266 -10.45 -12.68 4.53
N VAL A 267 -10.01 -11.42 4.41
CA VAL A 267 -10.68 -10.24 4.97
C VAL A 267 -10.58 -9.06 3.99
N LEU A 268 -11.63 -8.23 3.95
CA LEU A 268 -11.62 -6.94 3.25
C LEU A 268 -11.19 -5.83 4.21
N LEU A 269 -10.19 -5.04 3.82
CA LEU A 269 -9.68 -3.90 4.59
C LEU A 269 -9.90 -2.60 3.79
N PRO A 270 -11.12 -2.05 3.77
CA PRO A 270 -11.42 -0.83 3.01
C PRO A 270 -10.62 0.36 3.52
N ASN A 271 -10.20 1.22 2.60
CA ASN A 271 -9.42 2.41 2.92
C ASN A 271 -10.27 3.42 3.71
N GLY A 272 -9.85 3.69 4.95
CA GLY A 272 -10.43 4.72 5.80
C GLY A 272 -9.82 6.11 5.56
N LEU A 273 -10.50 7.14 6.03
CA LEU A 273 -10.01 8.52 6.08
C LEU A 273 -10.19 9.07 7.49
N ASN A 274 -9.33 10.02 7.88
CA ASN A 274 -9.56 10.77 9.11
C ASN A 274 -10.60 11.86 8.87
N VAL A 275 -11.84 11.60 9.32
CA VAL A 275 -13.00 12.46 9.10
C VAL A 275 -12.95 13.75 9.93
N GLU A 276 -12.18 13.80 11.03
CA GLU A 276 -12.03 15.01 11.85
C GLU A 276 -11.48 16.19 11.04
N ARG A 277 -10.72 15.93 9.96
CA ARG A 277 -10.26 16.98 9.03
C ARG A 277 -11.37 17.61 8.19
N PHE A 278 -12.53 16.96 8.07
CA PHE A 278 -13.64 17.37 7.21
C PHE A 278 -14.94 17.62 7.98
N ALA A 279 -14.97 17.31 9.28
CA ALA A 279 -16.13 17.45 10.14
C ALA A 279 -16.30 18.91 10.58
N ALA A 280 -16.90 19.72 9.71
CA ALA A 280 -17.32 21.08 10.03
C ALA A 280 -18.85 21.16 9.88
N PRO A 281 -19.67 20.72 10.88
CA PRO A 281 -21.07 20.37 10.65
C PRO A 281 -21.93 21.54 10.12
N HIS A 282 -21.73 22.75 10.64
CA HIS A 282 -22.41 23.97 10.19
C HIS A 282 -21.53 24.81 9.25
N GLU A 283 -20.22 24.80 9.50
CA GLU A 283 -19.24 25.55 8.71
C GLU A 283 -19.11 25.00 7.28
N PHE A 284 -19.40 23.70 7.03
CA PHE A 284 -19.44 23.13 5.68
C PHE A 284 -20.43 23.87 4.76
N GLN A 285 -21.60 24.26 5.26
CA GLN A 285 -22.58 25.02 4.45
C GLN A 285 -22.09 26.45 4.17
N VAL A 286 -21.40 27.06 5.13
CA VAL A 286 -20.77 28.36 4.95
C VAL A 286 -19.65 28.27 3.91
N LEU A 287 -18.77 27.27 4.02
CA LEU A 287 -17.70 26.98 3.08
C LEU A 287 -18.25 26.64 1.69
N HIS A 288 -19.35 25.90 1.60
CA HIS A 288 -20.03 25.62 0.33
C HIS A 288 -20.43 26.93 -0.35
N ARG A 289 -21.14 27.82 0.35
CA ARG A 289 -21.55 29.12 -0.20
C ARG A 289 -20.36 29.98 -0.59
N GLN A 290 -19.34 30.07 0.26
CA GLN A 290 -18.13 30.85 0.00
C GLN A 290 -17.36 30.35 -1.24
N ASN A 291 -17.17 29.03 -1.36
CA ASN A 291 -16.48 28.46 -2.53
C ASN A 291 -17.36 28.52 -3.78
N LYS A 292 -18.69 28.40 -3.66
CA LYS A 292 -19.63 28.58 -4.77
C LYS A 292 -19.50 30.00 -5.35
N GLU A 293 -19.35 31.02 -4.51
CA GLU A 293 -19.12 32.41 -4.95
C GLU A 293 -17.81 32.57 -5.74
N VAL A 294 -16.73 31.89 -5.32
CA VAL A 294 -15.46 31.88 -6.08
C VAL A 294 -15.66 31.24 -7.47
N ILE A 295 -16.44 30.16 -7.54
CA ILE A 295 -16.79 29.53 -8.82
C ILE A 295 -17.68 30.45 -9.66
N HIS A 296 -18.63 31.18 -9.06
CA HIS A 296 -19.43 32.20 -9.74
C HIS A 296 -18.55 33.25 -10.42
N GLN A 297 -17.56 33.79 -9.70
CA GLN A 297 -16.62 34.76 -10.27
C GLN A 297 -15.86 34.22 -11.48
N PHE A 298 -15.38 32.97 -11.40
CA PHE A 298 -14.76 32.30 -12.53
C PHE A 298 -15.72 32.16 -13.73
N VAL A 299 -16.94 31.70 -13.48
CA VAL A 299 -17.96 31.49 -14.53
C VAL A 299 -18.37 32.80 -15.18
N MET A 300 -18.57 33.86 -14.40
CA MET A 300 -18.84 35.21 -14.94
C MET A 300 -17.70 35.66 -15.85
N GLY A 301 -16.45 35.54 -15.41
CA GLY A 301 -15.30 35.91 -16.23
C GLY A 301 -15.17 35.10 -17.51
N HIS A 302 -15.49 33.80 -17.48
CA HIS A 302 -15.33 32.90 -18.62
C HIS A 302 -16.48 32.99 -19.64
N PHE A 303 -17.73 33.11 -19.18
CA PHE A 303 -18.91 32.98 -20.04
C PHE A 303 -19.66 34.29 -20.30
N PHE A 304 -19.76 35.20 -19.31
CA PHE A 304 -20.65 36.37 -19.41
C PHE A 304 -20.26 37.41 -20.46
N PRO A 305 -18.99 37.50 -20.94
CA PRO A 305 -18.68 38.30 -22.12
C PRO A 305 -19.40 37.83 -23.39
N SER A 306 -19.83 36.56 -23.45
CA SER A 306 -20.51 35.95 -24.61
C SER A 306 -22.01 35.73 -24.37
N TYR A 307 -22.39 35.19 -23.22
CA TYR A 307 -23.80 35.00 -22.82
C TYR A 307 -23.92 34.83 -21.31
N HIS A 308 -25.07 35.17 -20.75
CA HIS A 308 -25.32 35.10 -19.30
C HIS A 308 -26.48 34.16 -18.98
N PHE A 309 -26.52 33.70 -17.74
CA PHE A 309 -27.55 32.83 -17.20
C PHE A 309 -27.62 33.01 -15.67
N ASP A 310 -28.72 32.56 -15.07
CA ASP A 310 -28.93 32.68 -13.63
C ASP A 310 -28.03 31.70 -12.86
N LEU A 311 -27.06 32.25 -12.11
CA LEU A 311 -26.13 31.47 -11.29
C LEU A 311 -26.78 30.86 -10.05
N ASP A 312 -27.88 31.45 -9.55
CA ASP A 312 -28.64 30.88 -8.44
C ASP A 312 -29.35 29.59 -8.85
N ASN A 313 -29.73 29.48 -10.13
CA ASN A 313 -30.33 28.30 -10.75
C ASN A 313 -29.33 27.46 -11.58
N THR A 314 -28.04 27.54 -11.26
CA THR A 314 -26.97 26.75 -11.93
C THR A 314 -26.35 25.74 -10.96
N LEU A 315 -26.15 24.51 -11.42
CA LEU A 315 -25.45 23.44 -10.69
C LEU A 315 -24.04 23.20 -11.25
N TYR A 316 -23.07 23.04 -10.35
CA TYR A 316 -21.68 22.72 -10.71
C TYR A 316 -21.42 21.23 -10.56
N MET A 317 -21.24 20.55 -11.69
CA MET A 317 -20.83 19.15 -11.76
C MET A 317 -19.35 19.07 -12.13
N PHE A 318 -18.61 18.16 -11.50
CA PHE A 318 -17.20 17.96 -11.81
C PHE A 318 -16.78 16.50 -11.62
N SER A 319 -15.75 16.09 -12.36
CA SER A 319 -15.00 14.85 -12.17
C SER A 319 -13.52 15.19 -11.95
N SER A 320 -12.81 14.41 -11.13
CA SER A 320 -11.39 14.64 -10.85
C SER A 320 -10.63 13.33 -10.59
N GLY A 321 -9.33 13.34 -10.88
CA GLY A 321 -8.46 12.19 -10.68
C GLY A 321 -7.25 12.22 -11.61
N ARG A 322 -6.47 11.12 -11.59
CA ARG A 322 -5.42 10.89 -12.59
C ARG A 322 -6.05 10.85 -13.99
N TYR A 323 -5.31 11.33 -14.99
CA TYR A 323 -5.82 11.40 -16.35
C TYR A 323 -5.81 10.03 -17.02
N GLU A 324 -6.80 9.21 -16.67
CA GLU A 324 -7.04 7.88 -17.22
C GLU A 324 -8.46 7.86 -17.82
N TYR A 325 -8.58 8.29 -19.08
CA TYR A 325 -9.86 8.65 -19.72
C TYR A 325 -10.98 7.64 -19.49
N ARG A 326 -10.75 6.35 -19.78
CA ARG A 326 -11.75 5.29 -19.58
C ARG A 326 -11.79 4.75 -18.15
N ASN A 327 -10.65 4.55 -17.51
CA ASN A 327 -10.61 4.02 -16.13
C ASN A 327 -11.29 4.94 -15.11
N LYS A 328 -11.34 6.25 -15.39
CA LYS A 328 -12.05 7.25 -14.60
C LYS A 328 -13.46 7.55 -15.11
N GLY A 329 -13.90 6.88 -16.18
CA GLY A 329 -15.22 7.07 -16.78
C GLY A 329 -15.42 8.48 -17.33
N LEU A 330 -14.35 9.15 -17.79
CA LEU A 330 -14.46 10.49 -18.39
C LEU A 330 -15.19 10.45 -19.74
N ASP A 331 -15.07 9.33 -20.47
CA ASP A 331 -15.90 9.03 -21.65
C ASP A 331 -17.39 9.02 -21.28
N VAL A 332 -17.77 8.17 -20.32
CA VAL A 332 -19.16 8.05 -19.87
C VAL A 332 -19.68 9.37 -19.29
N PHE A 333 -18.85 10.09 -18.53
CA PHE A 333 -19.22 11.38 -17.95
C PHE A 333 -19.53 12.44 -19.02
N ILE A 334 -18.73 12.50 -20.09
CA ILE A 334 -18.95 13.46 -21.18
C ILE A 334 -20.17 13.05 -22.00
N ASP A 335 -20.31 11.76 -22.33
CA ASP A 335 -21.44 11.24 -23.10
C ASP A 335 -22.77 11.52 -22.36
N ALA A 336 -22.82 11.26 -21.04
CA ALA A 336 -23.99 11.54 -20.22
C ALA A 336 -24.34 13.02 -20.05
N LEU A 337 -23.37 13.94 -20.24
CA LEU A 337 -23.63 15.38 -20.27
C LEU A 337 -24.13 15.86 -21.63
N GLY A 338 -23.89 15.09 -22.69
CA GLY A 338 -24.33 15.38 -24.05
C GLY A 338 -25.73 14.88 -24.39
N GLU A 339 -26.24 13.90 -23.63
CA GLU A 339 -27.63 13.38 -23.70
C GLU A 339 -28.66 14.33 -23.11
#